data_AF-A0A2W7NSH5-F1
#
_entry.id   AF-A0A2W7NSH5-F1
#
_cell.length_a   1.000
_cell.length_b   1.000
_cell.length_c   1.000
_cell.angle_alpha   90.00
_cell.angle_beta   90.00
_cell.angle_gamma   90.00
#
_symmetry.space_group_name_H-M   'P 1'
#
loop_
_entity.id
_entity.type
_entity.pdbx_description
1 polymer ?
#
loop_
_entity_poly.entity_id
_entity_poly.type
_entity_poly.pdbx_seq_one_letter_code
_entity_poly.pdbx_strand_id
1 'polypeptide(L)'
;MPTLESKLNARSESFKANAESMRALVADLKAKIAKLAEGGGAAARDKHLARGKLLPRERVQQLLDPGTPFLELSQLAAYDMYDDAAPGAGIITGIGR
;
A
#
# COMPACT_ATOMS: atom_id res chain seq x y z
N MET A 1 -10.14 -16.23 -30.33
CA MET A 1 -10.58 -16.14 -28.92
C MET A 1 -11.98 -15.56 -28.90
N PRO A 2 -12.93 -16.08 -28.12
CA PRO A 2 -14.24 -15.47 -28.00
C PRO A 2 -14.11 -14.10 -27.32
N THR A 3 -14.69 -13.08 -27.93
CA THR A 3 -14.75 -11.71 -27.38
C THR A 3 -15.89 -11.62 -26.37
N LEU A 4 -15.62 -11.00 -25.22
CA LEU A 4 -16.65 -10.66 -24.25
C LEU A 4 -17.20 -9.26 -24.55
N GLU A 5 -18.46 -9.18 -24.96
CA GLU A 5 -19.15 -7.89 -25.13
C GLU A 5 -19.69 -7.39 -23.79
N SER A 6 -19.14 -6.28 -23.32
CA SER A 6 -19.64 -5.64 -22.10
C SER A 6 -21.00 -4.99 -22.36
N LYS A 7 -21.98 -5.32 -21.51
CA LYS A 7 -23.28 -4.64 -21.47
C LYS A 7 -23.29 -3.40 -20.57
N LEU A 8 -22.15 -3.06 -19.97
CA LEU A 8 -22.02 -1.96 -19.05
C LEU A 8 -21.90 -0.63 -19.80
N ASN A 9 -22.74 0.34 -19.44
CA ASN A 9 -22.64 1.71 -19.95
C ASN A 9 -21.89 2.60 -18.94
N ALA A 10 -20.64 2.94 -19.26
CA ALA A 10 -19.80 3.78 -18.38
C ALA A 10 -20.30 5.23 -18.19
N ARG A 11 -21.33 5.66 -18.93
CA ARG A 11 -21.94 6.99 -18.80
C ARG A 11 -23.23 7.00 -17.99
N SER A 12 -23.79 5.82 -17.64
CA SER A 12 -25.02 5.75 -16.85
C SER A 12 -24.81 6.33 -15.45
N GLU A 13 -25.89 6.83 -14.85
CA GLU A 13 -25.86 7.36 -13.48
C GLU A 13 -25.51 6.26 -12.47
N SER A 14 -26.07 5.05 -12.66
CA SER A 14 -25.75 3.89 -11.82
C SER A 14 -24.26 3.53 -11.84
N PHE A 15 -23.62 3.59 -13.01
CA PHE A 15 -22.18 3.35 -13.11
C PHE A 15 -21.39 4.44 -12.39
N LYS A 16 -21.76 5.71 -12.58
CA LYS A 16 -21.08 6.83 -11.91
C LYS A 16 -21.18 6.72 -10.39
N ALA A 17 -22.36 6.41 -9.85
CA ALA A 17 -22.57 6.22 -8.41
C ALA A 17 -21.74 5.04 -7.86
N ASN A 18 -21.72 3.90 -8.56
CA ASN A 18 -20.90 2.75 -8.17
C ASN A 18 -19.40 3.07 -8.22
N ALA A 19 -18.96 3.76 -9.27
CA ALA A 19 -17.57 4.16 -9.44
C ALA A 19 -17.14 5.19 -8.37
N GLU A 20 -18.01 6.11 -7.98
CA GLU A 20 -17.77 7.06 -6.90
C GLU A 20 -17.60 6.36 -5.54
N SER A 21 -18.54 5.48 -5.19
CA SER A 21 -18.46 4.68 -3.95
C SER A 21 -17.18 3.84 -3.91
N MET A 22 -16.84 3.16 -4.99
CA MET A 22 -15.61 2.37 -5.07
C MET A 22 -14.35 3.24 -4.96
N ARG A 23 -14.33 4.42 -5.60
CA ARG A 23 -13.20 5.35 -5.49
C ARG A 23 -13.00 5.83 -4.06
N ALA A 24 -14.07 6.07 -3.31
CA ALA A 24 -13.98 6.45 -1.91
C ALA A 24 -13.30 5.36 -1.07
N LEU A 25 -13.70 4.09 -1.25
CA LEU A 25 -13.08 2.96 -0.56
C LEU A 25 -11.60 2.77 -0.94
N VAL A 26 -11.27 2.92 -2.22
CA VAL A 26 -9.88 2.83 -2.70
C VAL A 26 -9.02 3.98 -2.14
N ALA A 27 -9.59 5.19 -2.05
CA ALA A 27 -8.89 6.33 -1.47
C ALA A 27 -8.59 6.12 0.02
N ASP A 28 -9.57 5.64 0.78
CA ASP A 28 -9.41 5.28 2.20
C ASP A 28 -8.34 4.19 2.39
N LEU A 29 -8.40 3.11 1.59
CA LEU A 29 -7.37 2.06 1.61
C LEU A 29 -5.97 2.61 1.35
N LYS A 30 -5.81 3.46 0.33
CA LYS A 30 -4.52 4.08 0.00
C LYS A 30 -4.01 4.99 1.11
N ALA A 31 -4.90 5.75 1.76
CA ALA A 31 -4.54 6.61 2.88
C ALA A 31 -4.04 5.79 4.08
N LYS A 32 -4.72 4.68 4.40
CA LYS A 32 -4.29 3.75 5.46
C LYS A 32 -2.94 3.12 5.16
N ILE A 33 -2.74 2.60 3.94
CA ILE A 33 -1.46 2.04 3.51
C ILE A 33 -0.35 3.08 3.59
N ALA A 34 -0.61 4.33 3.16
CA ALA A 34 0.37 5.41 3.25
C ALA A 34 0.78 5.71 4.70
N LYS A 35 -0.19 5.79 5.63
CA LYS A 35 0.08 5.94 7.08
C LYS A 35 0.93 4.78 7.62
N LEU A 36 0.57 3.54 7.28
CA LEU A 36 1.31 2.36 7.75
C LEU A 36 2.72 2.27 7.16
N ALA A 37 2.92 2.80 5.94
CA ALA A 37 4.22 2.86 5.30
C ALA A 37 5.22 3.78 6.05
N GLU A 38 4.74 4.68 6.90
CA GLU A 38 5.59 5.49 7.79
C GLU A 38 6.24 4.66 8.92
N GLY A 39 5.81 3.41 9.12
CA GLY A 39 6.33 2.53 10.17
C GLY A 39 6.12 3.13 11.55
N GLY A 40 7.13 3.08 12.43
CA GLY A 40 7.05 3.59 13.80
C GLY A 40 6.95 5.13 13.95
N GLY A 41 6.57 5.86 12.91
CA GLY A 41 6.44 7.32 12.89
C GLY A 41 7.77 8.07 12.72
N ALA A 42 7.67 9.40 12.57
CA ALA A 42 8.78 10.29 12.26
C ALA A 42 9.97 10.15 13.24
N ALA A 43 9.71 10.20 14.55
CA ALA A 43 10.77 10.12 15.56
C ALA A 43 11.58 8.80 15.49
N ALA A 44 10.90 7.68 15.23
CA ALA A 44 11.58 6.38 15.08
C ALA A 44 12.40 6.33 13.79
N ARG A 45 11.87 6.87 12.69
CA ARG A 45 12.57 6.99 11.40
C ARG A 45 13.81 7.86 11.52
N ASP A 46 13.70 9.04 12.12
CA ASP A 46 14.81 9.97 12.30
C ASP A 46 15.92 9.35 13.16
N LYS A 47 15.55 8.67 14.26
CA LYS A 47 16.51 7.93 15.10
C LYS A 47 17.21 6.82 14.33
N HIS A 48 16.52 6.15 13.41
CA HIS A 48 17.11 5.09 12.58
C HIS A 48 18.05 5.65 11.52
N LEU A 49 17.66 6.74 10.86
CA LEU A 49 18.47 7.45 9.87
C LEU A 49 19.71 8.10 10.50
N ALA A 50 19.59 8.69 11.69
CA ALA A 50 20.71 9.28 12.44
C ALA A 50 21.81 8.27 12.78
N ARG A 51 21.53 6.96 12.70
CA ARG A 51 22.51 5.88 12.85
C ARG A 51 23.20 5.50 11.53
N GLY A 52 22.99 6.27 10.46
CA GLY A 52 23.54 6.00 9.12
C GLY A 52 22.90 4.80 8.42
N LYS A 53 21.70 4.40 8.82
CA LYS A 53 21.02 3.21 8.28
C LYS A 53 19.88 3.61 7.33
N LEU A 54 19.78 2.93 6.20
CA LEU A 54 18.59 3.00 5.34
C LEU A 54 17.35 2.50 6.06
N LEU A 55 16.19 3.11 5.79
CA LEU A 55 14.89 2.63 6.22
C LEU A 55 14.56 1.28 5.58
N PRO A 56 13.76 0.42 6.22
CA PRO A 56 13.44 -0.90 5.67
C PRO A 56 12.87 -0.86 4.23
N ARG A 57 11.95 0.05 3.92
CA ARG A 57 11.38 0.20 2.56
C ARG A 57 12.41 0.65 1.53
N GLU A 58 13.34 1.52 1.92
CA GLU A 58 14.44 1.96 1.05
C GLU A 58 15.38 0.79 0.73
N ARG A 59 15.63 -0.11 1.69
CA ARG A 59 16.44 -1.31 1.46
C ARG A 59 15.78 -2.25 0.45
N VAL A 60 14.46 -2.45 0.56
CA VAL A 60 13.72 -3.24 -0.41
C VAL A 60 13.84 -2.60 -1.79
N GLN A 61 13.62 -1.29 -1.90
CA GLN A 61 13.72 -0.58 -3.17
C GLN A 61 15.11 -0.64 -3.80
N GLN A 62 16.19 -0.56 -3.00
CA GLN A 62 17.56 -0.67 -3.50
C GLN A 62 17.99 -2.11 -3.82
N LEU A 63 17.31 -3.11 -3.26
CA LEU A 63 17.58 -4.52 -3.54
C LEU A 63 16.96 -4.98 -4.86
N LEU A 64 15.84 -4.38 -5.26
CA LEU A 64 15.11 -4.73 -6.47
C LEU A 64 15.81 -4.22 -7.73
N ASP A 65 15.68 -4.98 -8.81
CA ASP A 65 16.11 -4.58 -10.14
C ASP A 65 15.41 -3.27 -10.58
N PRO A 66 16.13 -2.30 -11.15
CA PRO A 66 15.52 -1.04 -11.58
C PRO A 66 14.36 -1.24 -12.56
N GLY A 67 13.20 -0.66 -12.21
CA GLY A 67 12.00 -0.68 -13.05
C GLY A 67 11.15 -1.94 -12.93
N THR A 68 11.51 -2.89 -12.05
CA THR A 68 10.67 -4.06 -11.78
C THR A 68 9.57 -3.73 -10.77
N PRO A 69 8.40 -4.38 -10.87
CA PRO A 69 7.35 -4.23 -9.88
C PRO A 69 7.68 -5.01 -8.60
N PHE A 70 7.20 -4.49 -7.48
CA PHE A 70 7.18 -5.19 -6.20
C PHE A 70 5.73 -5.41 -5.75
N LEU A 71 5.36 -6.68 -5.56
CA LEU A 71 4.07 -7.07 -4.99
C LEU A 71 4.23 -7.24 -3.47
N GLU A 72 3.87 -6.21 -2.72
CA GLU A 72 3.88 -6.25 -1.26
C GLU A 72 2.73 -7.10 -0.71
N LEU A 73 2.99 -7.85 0.36
CA LEU A 73 2.04 -8.74 1.01
C LEU A 73 1.60 -8.17 2.36
N SER A 74 0.31 -8.28 2.64
CA SER A 74 -0.28 -8.00 3.96
C SER A 74 0.06 -6.61 4.53
N GLN A 75 -0.02 -5.56 3.71
CA GLN A 75 0.29 -4.17 4.10
C GLN A 75 -0.50 -3.67 5.33
N LEU A 76 -1.70 -4.20 5.54
CA LEU A 76 -2.57 -3.88 6.69
C LEU A 76 -2.44 -4.88 7.85
N ALA A 77 -1.38 -5.69 7.90
CA ALA A 77 -1.15 -6.59 9.02
C ALA A 77 -1.07 -5.80 10.34
N ALA A 78 -1.81 -6.27 11.35
CA ALA A 78 -1.98 -5.62 12.66
C ALA A 78 -2.59 -4.19 12.64
N TYR A 79 -3.26 -3.80 11.56
CA TYR A 79 -4.02 -2.54 11.50
C TYR A 79 -5.16 -2.51 12.53
N ASP A 80 -5.32 -1.41 13.26
CA ASP A 80 -6.28 -1.24 14.37
C ASP A 80 -6.12 -2.31 15.49
N MET A 81 -4.93 -2.92 15.59
CA MET A 81 -4.56 -3.84 16.66
C MET A 81 -3.43 -3.24 17.49
N TYR A 82 -3.38 -3.58 18.78
CA TYR A 82 -2.29 -3.18 19.69
C TYR A 82 -2.04 -1.66 19.70
N ASP A 83 -3.10 -0.86 19.70
CA ASP A 83 -3.04 0.61 19.67
C ASP A 83 -2.19 1.17 18.50
N ASP A 84 -2.24 0.51 17.33
CA ASP A 84 -1.45 0.84 16.13
C ASP A 84 0.08 0.83 16.35
N ALA A 85 0.57 0.22 17.44
CA ALA A 85 1.99 0.23 17.80
C ALA A 85 2.88 -0.64 16.88
N ALA A 86 2.29 -1.48 16.01
CA ALA A 86 3.01 -2.39 15.13
C ALA A 86 2.53 -2.31 13.65
N PRO A 87 2.80 -1.22 12.92
CA PRO A 87 2.41 -1.07 11.53
C PRO A 87 2.97 -2.19 10.64
N GLY A 88 2.11 -2.84 9.86
CA GLY A 88 2.48 -3.98 9.00
C GLY A 88 2.99 -5.19 9.80
N ALA A 89 2.60 -5.31 11.07
CA ALA A 89 3.14 -6.28 12.03
C ALA A 89 4.69 -6.21 12.17
N GLY A 90 5.29 -5.05 11.89
CA GLY A 90 6.73 -4.82 12.01
C GLY A 90 7.59 -5.42 10.89
N ILE A 91 6.98 -5.95 9.83
CA ILE A 91 7.70 -6.55 8.70
C ILE A 91 7.18 -6.01 7.36
N ILE A 92 8.06 -5.99 6.35
CA ILE A 92 7.70 -5.71 4.96
C ILE A 92 8.08 -6.95 4.17
N THR A 93 7.12 -7.54 3.48
CA THR A 93 7.32 -8.77 2.70
C THR A 93 6.69 -8.62 1.33
N GLY A 94 7.24 -9.31 0.33
CA GLY A 94 6.72 -9.23 -1.03
C GLY A 94 7.55 -9.99 -2.05
N ILE A 95 7.10 -9.94 -3.30
CA ILE A 95 7.71 -10.62 -4.44
C ILE A 95 8.14 -9.56 -5.45
N GLY A 96 9.40 -9.59 -5.86
CA GLY A 96 9.98 -8.73 -6.89
C GLY A 96 11.23 -9.37 -7.50
N ARG A 97 11.75 -8.75 -8.55
CA ARG A 97 13.07 -9.08 -9.13
C ARG A 97 14.03 -7.98 -8.73
#